data_AF-A0A6L4A1Q2-F1
#
_entry.id   AF-A0A6L4A1Q2-F1
#
_cell.length_a   1.000
_cell.length_b   1.000
_cell.length_c   1.000
_cell.angle_alpha   90.00
_cell.angle_beta   90.00
_cell.angle_gamma   90.00
#
_symmetry.space_group_name_H-M   'P 1'
#
loop_
_entity.id
_entity.type
_entity.pdbx_description
1 polymer ?
#
loop_
_entity_poly.entity_id
_entity_poly.type
_entity_poly.pdbx_seq_one_letter_code
_entity_poly.pdbx_strand_id
1 'polypeptide(L)'
;MTQRDVLLVGSMPYANEEAAMRRALETFGSSLFALPDGEVGVKDELYPRGRRMGWVQTAIQRNADNAAFGITKDIERDKGTGLFKNYEDLFVLKPKYSPKEIVPYLNFGYLEFFRESYPIFKRLREEFNQPNTVFQVGIPTGLAIGFLSMKPPMALRYRGAFDQRLAHEANEMVKEAG
;
A
#
# COMPACT_ATOMS: atom_id res chain seq x y z
N MET A 1 3.01 -37.04 -2.48
CA MET A 1 3.01 -35.99 -1.43
C MET A 1 1.91 -35.01 -1.77
N THR A 2 1.12 -34.58 -0.79
CA THR A 2 0.15 -33.49 -0.97
C THR A 2 0.89 -32.16 -1.02
N GLN A 3 0.70 -31.42 -2.10
CA GLN A 3 1.22 -30.06 -2.21
C GLN A 3 0.40 -29.14 -1.29
N ARG A 4 1.08 -28.31 -0.51
CA ARG A 4 0.45 -27.29 0.34
C ARG A 4 0.52 -25.93 -0.34
N ASP A 5 -0.55 -25.18 -0.21
CA ASP A 5 -0.62 -23.80 -0.67
C ASP A 5 0.10 -22.87 0.31
N VAL A 6 0.75 -21.84 -0.23
CA VAL A 6 1.49 -20.81 0.49
C VAL A 6 0.90 -19.45 0.16
N LEU A 7 0.70 -18.64 1.19
CA LEU A 7 0.32 -17.23 1.09
C LEU A 7 1.43 -16.36 1.70
N LEU A 8 1.97 -15.46 0.89
CA LEU A 8 2.82 -14.37 1.36
C LEU A 8 1.96 -13.12 1.54
N VAL A 9 2.18 -12.37 2.62
CA VAL A 9 1.33 -11.22 2.97
C VAL A 9 2.12 -9.92 2.84
N GLY A 10 1.98 -9.26 1.71
CA GLY A 10 2.44 -7.89 1.49
C GLY A 10 3.97 -7.74 1.44
N SER A 11 4.50 -6.89 2.32
CA SER A 11 5.88 -6.41 2.34
C SER A 11 6.96 -7.50 2.46
N MET A 12 8.03 -7.35 1.68
CA MET A 12 9.21 -8.23 1.70
C MET A 12 10.52 -7.41 1.57
N PRO A 13 11.58 -7.71 2.34
CA PRO A 13 12.75 -6.84 2.46
C PRO A 13 13.79 -7.04 1.32
N TYR A 14 13.38 -6.82 0.08
CA TYR A 14 14.23 -6.99 -1.10
C TYR A 14 14.69 -5.66 -1.72
N ALA A 15 15.52 -5.74 -2.76
CA ALA A 15 16.04 -4.57 -3.46
C ALA A 15 14.93 -3.74 -4.13
N ASN A 16 13.96 -4.42 -4.75
CA ASN A 16 12.81 -3.87 -5.47
C ASN A 16 11.73 -4.96 -5.63
N GLU A 17 10.61 -4.60 -6.25
CA GLU A 17 9.45 -5.46 -6.49
C GLU A 17 9.79 -6.70 -7.33
N GLU A 18 10.63 -6.56 -8.37
CA GLU A 18 11.05 -7.69 -9.20
C GLU A 18 11.85 -8.71 -8.39
N ALA A 19 12.83 -8.25 -7.62
CA ALA A 19 13.65 -9.13 -6.78
C ALA A 19 12.79 -9.87 -5.74
N ALA A 20 11.77 -9.20 -5.20
CA ALA A 20 10.84 -9.78 -4.24
C ALA A 20 9.97 -10.87 -4.87
N MET A 21 9.31 -10.55 -5.99
CA MET A 21 8.46 -11.50 -6.70
C MET A 21 9.23 -12.68 -7.26
N ARG A 22 10.39 -12.44 -7.88
CA ARG A 22 11.28 -13.50 -8.39
C ARG A 22 11.68 -14.45 -7.27
N ARG A 23 12.11 -13.91 -6.13
CA ARG A 23 12.52 -14.77 -5.00
C ARG A 23 11.36 -15.61 -4.46
N ALA A 24 10.16 -15.05 -4.38
CA ALA A 24 8.97 -15.80 -3.96
C ALA A 24 8.68 -16.96 -4.92
N LEU A 25 8.71 -16.71 -6.24
CA LEU A 25 8.51 -17.73 -7.27
C LEU A 25 9.59 -18.81 -7.27
N GLU A 26 10.86 -18.44 -7.12
CA GLU A 26 11.99 -19.39 -7.00
C GLU A 26 11.85 -20.30 -5.77
N THR A 27 11.29 -19.77 -4.67
CA THR A 27 11.23 -20.48 -3.39
C THR A 27 10.03 -21.42 -3.31
N PHE A 28 8.86 -20.95 -3.76
CA PHE A 28 7.60 -21.66 -3.54
C PHE A 28 6.97 -22.19 -4.82
N GLY A 29 7.34 -21.66 -5.99
CA GLY A 29 6.86 -22.11 -7.30
C GLY A 29 5.35 -22.31 -7.33
N SER A 30 4.92 -23.51 -7.68
CA SER A 30 3.50 -23.87 -7.83
C SER A 30 2.70 -23.91 -6.53
N SER A 31 3.34 -23.80 -5.37
CA SER A 31 2.62 -23.65 -4.09
C SER A 31 2.09 -22.22 -3.87
N LEU A 32 2.54 -21.22 -4.63
CA LEU A 32 2.01 -19.86 -4.55
C LEU A 32 0.76 -19.72 -5.42
N PHE A 33 -0.41 -19.65 -4.78
CA PHE A 33 -1.64 -19.32 -5.47
C PHE A 33 -1.77 -17.81 -5.75
N ALA A 34 -1.11 -16.96 -4.95
CA ALA A 34 -1.09 -15.51 -5.12
C ALA A 34 0.32 -14.95 -4.88
N LEU A 35 0.71 -13.94 -5.66
CA LEU A 35 2.03 -13.31 -5.60
C LEU A 35 1.91 -11.83 -5.22
N PRO A 36 2.33 -11.43 -4.01
CA PRO A 36 2.49 -10.02 -3.67
C PRO A 36 3.76 -9.45 -4.32
N ASP A 37 3.76 -8.14 -4.58
CA ASP A 37 4.93 -7.43 -5.12
C ASP A 37 6.03 -7.14 -4.10
N GLY A 38 5.79 -7.44 -2.81
CA GLY A 38 6.73 -7.19 -1.73
C GLY A 38 6.72 -5.75 -1.22
N GLU A 39 5.87 -4.86 -1.74
CA GLU A 39 5.63 -3.50 -1.26
C GLU A 39 6.93 -2.72 -0.96
N VAL A 40 7.95 -2.83 -1.79
CA VAL A 40 9.25 -2.19 -1.55
C VAL A 40 9.18 -0.69 -1.80
N GLY A 41 8.85 -0.29 -3.03
CA GLY A 41 8.84 1.09 -3.48
C GLY A 41 10.22 1.73 -3.56
N VAL A 42 10.24 3.02 -3.88
CA VAL A 42 11.48 3.81 -4.00
C VAL A 42 12.26 3.82 -2.69
N LYS A 43 13.58 3.60 -2.79
CA LYS A 43 14.53 3.78 -1.70
C LYS A 43 15.25 5.11 -1.87
N ASP A 44 15.20 5.93 -0.84
CA ASP A 44 15.86 7.24 -0.80
C ASP A 44 16.35 7.54 0.61
N GLU A 45 16.93 8.72 0.84
CA GLU A 45 17.43 9.13 2.15
C GLU A 45 16.34 9.13 3.24
N LEU A 46 15.07 9.38 2.85
CA LEU A 46 13.94 9.40 3.77
C LEU A 46 13.40 7.99 4.05
N TYR A 47 13.45 7.10 3.07
CA TYR A 47 12.99 5.70 3.15
C TYR A 47 14.09 4.73 2.70
N PRO A 48 15.15 4.52 3.52
CA PRO A 48 16.30 3.70 3.12
C PRO A 48 15.94 2.23 2.86
N ARG A 49 14.81 1.76 3.40
CA ARG A 49 14.32 0.39 3.22
C ARG A 49 13.22 0.24 2.18
N GLY A 50 12.75 1.35 1.61
CA GLY A 50 11.68 1.36 0.62
C GLY A 50 10.44 2.06 1.14
N ARG A 51 9.92 3.00 0.36
CA ARG A 51 8.80 3.86 0.74
C ARG A 51 7.51 3.10 0.94
N ARG A 52 7.27 1.98 0.23
CA ARG A 52 6.00 1.25 0.32
C ARG A 52 5.91 0.32 1.53
N MET A 53 7.03 0.05 2.21
CA MET A 53 7.08 -0.72 3.47
C MET A 53 6.26 -0.06 4.60
N GLY A 54 6.02 1.25 4.52
CA GLY A 54 5.17 1.97 5.48
C GLY A 54 3.68 1.76 5.30
N TRP A 55 3.24 1.08 4.23
CA TRP A 55 1.85 0.78 3.92
C TRP A 55 0.91 1.99 4.11
N VAL A 56 0.13 2.02 5.20
CA VAL A 56 -0.78 3.13 5.55
C VAL A 56 -0.06 4.47 5.70
N GLN A 57 1.15 4.49 6.26
CA GLN A 57 1.92 5.73 6.41
C GLN A 57 2.16 6.42 5.06
N THR A 58 2.48 5.64 4.04
CA THR A 58 2.75 6.14 2.70
C THR A 58 1.50 6.72 2.07
N ALA A 59 0.35 6.05 2.28
CA ALA A 59 -0.95 6.56 1.86
C ALA A 59 -1.31 7.88 2.56
N ILE A 60 -1.03 7.99 3.87
CA ILE A 60 -1.25 9.21 4.66
C ILE A 60 -0.36 10.35 4.17
N GLN A 61 0.94 10.10 3.95
CA GLN A 61 1.87 11.14 3.49
C GLN A 61 1.45 11.73 2.16
N ARG A 62 1.00 10.90 1.20
CA ARG A 62 0.50 11.38 -0.10
C ARG A 62 -0.68 12.35 0.05
N ASN A 63 -1.50 12.17 1.08
CA ASN A 63 -2.61 13.07 1.38
C ASN A 63 -2.20 14.25 2.26
N ALA A 64 -1.15 14.13 3.07
CA ALA A 64 -0.58 15.24 3.84
C ALA A 64 -0.05 16.34 2.90
N ASP A 65 0.52 15.95 1.76
CA ASP A 65 1.04 16.87 0.73
C ASP A 65 -0.07 17.49 -0.14
N ASN A 66 -1.33 17.06 0.06
CA ASN A 66 -2.48 17.52 -0.71
C ASN A 66 -3.09 18.80 -0.11
N ALA A 67 -3.45 19.77 -0.96
CA ALA A 67 -4.08 21.02 -0.55
C ALA A 67 -5.40 20.85 0.25
N ALA A 68 -6.07 19.69 0.13
CA ALA A 68 -7.28 19.34 0.87
C ALA A 68 -7.08 19.11 2.38
N PHE A 69 -5.83 19.01 2.84
CA PHE A 69 -5.48 18.83 4.24
C PHE A 69 -4.63 19.98 4.78
N GLY A 70 -4.75 20.22 6.08
CA GLY A 70 -3.73 20.89 6.87
C GLY A 70 -3.07 19.88 7.81
N ILE A 71 -1.83 20.14 8.20
CA ILE A 71 -1.09 19.31 9.16
C ILE A 71 -1.14 20.03 10.51
N THR A 72 -1.62 19.33 11.54
CA THR A 72 -1.68 19.87 12.91
C THR A 72 -0.63 19.26 13.84
N LYS A 73 -0.08 18.10 13.47
CA LYS A 73 1.11 17.47 14.05
C LYS A 73 1.81 16.73 12.91
N ASP A 74 3.09 17.04 12.73
CA ASP A 74 3.97 16.31 11.82
C ASP A 74 4.54 15.07 12.53
N ILE A 75 5.12 14.15 11.77
CA ILE A 75 5.56 12.85 12.29
C ILE A 75 7.01 12.85 12.76
N GLU A 76 7.24 12.13 13.84
CA GLU A 76 8.58 11.66 14.16
C GLU A 76 8.86 10.35 13.41
N ARG A 77 9.91 10.34 12.61
CA ARG A 77 10.34 9.17 11.84
C ARG A 77 11.51 8.46 12.51
N ASP A 78 11.50 7.14 12.44
CA ASP A 78 12.69 6.33 12.67
C ASP A 78 13.70 6.54 11.52
N LYS A 79 14.92 6.99 11.84
CA LYS A 79 15.95 7.30 10.83
C LYS A 79 16.45 6.06 10.08
N GLY A 80 16.32 4.87 10.66
CA GLY A 80 16.79 3.62 10.05
C GLY A 80 15.82 3.05 9.01
N THR A 81 14.55 3.44 9.05
CA THR A 81 13.49 2.89 8.20
C THR A 81 12.69 3.95 7.44
N GLY A 82 12.64 5.18 7.94
CA GLY A 82 11.76 6.24 7.45
C GLY A 82 10.32 6.14 7.98
N LEU A 83 9.98 5.10 8.73
CA LEU A 83 8.63 4.84 9.22
C LEU A 83 8.31 5.65 10.49
N PHE A 84 7.05 5.64 10.92
CA PHE A 84 6.64 6.21 12.21
C PHE A 84 7.52 5.62 13.31
N LYS A 85 8.06 6.48 14.16
CA LYS A 85 8.88 6.05 15.29
C LYS A 85 8.08 5.23 16.29
N ASN A 86 6.81 5.58 16.48
CA ASN A 86 5.89 4.94 17.42
C ASN A 86 4.41 5.26 17.04
N TYR A 87 3.44 4.77 17.81
CA TYR A 87 2.00 5.00 17.57
C TYR A 87 1.44 6.23 18.31
N GLU A 88 2.26 6.89 19.13
CA GLU A 88 1.91 8.09 19.88
C GLU A 88 2.20 9.38 19.07
N ASP A 89 3.13 9.30 18.12
CA ASP A 89 3.65 10.41 17.31
C ASP A 89 3.20 10.37 15.85
N LEU A 90 1.93 10.02 15.66
CA LEU A 90 1.28 9.93 14.36
C LEU A 90 0.89 11.31 13.79
N PHE A 91 0.70 11.33 12.48
CA PHE A 91 0.12 12.48 11.77
C PHE A 91 -1.23 12.85 12.37
N VAL A 92 -1.46 14.15 12.52
CA VAL A 92 -2.82 14.66 12.73
C VAL A 92 -3.19 15.55 11.55
N LEU A 93 -3.82 14.94 10.56
CA LEU A 93 -4.40 15.62 9.41
C LEU A 93 -5.70 16.31 9.81
N LYS A 94 -5.86 17.55 9.36
CA LYS A 94 -7.08 18.34 9.46
C LYS A 94 -7.69 18.50 8.07
N PRO A 95 -8.76 17.77 7.75
CA PRO A 95 -9.52 17.97 6.51
C PRO A 95 -10.01 19.41 6.37
N LYS A 96 -9.89 19.98 5.17
CA LYS A 96 -10.49 21.29 4.83
C LYS A 96 -11.88 21.17 4.23
N TYR A 97 -12.28 19.96 3.83
CA TYR A 97 -13.57 19.63 3.21
C TYR A 97 -14.34 18.65 4.08
N SER A 98 -15.67 18.62 3.94
CA SER A 98 -16.50 17.62 4.63
C SER A 98 -16.25 16.21 4.06
N PRO A 99 -16.66 15.13 4.77
CA PRO A 99 -16.49 13.77 4.28
C PRO A 99 -17.12 13.51 2.90
N LYS A 100 -18.20 14.22 2.54
CA LYS A 100 -18.86 14.07 1.24
C LYS A 100 -18.08 14.74 0.10
N GLU A 101 -17.37 15.82 0.42
CA GLU A 101 -16.70 16.67 -0.57
C GLU A 101 -15.22 16.30 -0.74
N ILE A 102 -14.63 15.58 0.21
CA ILE A 102 -13.19 15.32 0.20
C ILE A 102 -12.76 14.24 -0.80
N VAL A 103 -13.65 13.31 -1.16
CA VAL A 103 -13.32 12.11 -1.96
C VAL A 103 -12.57 12.41 -3.27
N PRO A 104 -12.96 13.41 -4.09
CA PRO A 104 -12.25 13.75 -5.33
C PRO A 104 -10.82 14.21 -5.11
N TYR A 105 -10.50 14.70 -3.90
CA TYR A 105 -9.16 15.18 -3.56
C TYR A 105 -8.28 14.09 -2.96
N LEU A 106 -8.84 12.94 -2.56
CA LEU A 106 -8.05 11.86 -1.97
C LEU A 106 -7.25 11.13 -3.06
N ASN A 107 -6.01 10.79 -2.76
CA ASN A 107 -5.22 9.83 -3.54
C ASN A 107 -4.36 9.00 -2.59
N PHE A 108 -4.64 7.71 -2.47
CA PHE A 108 -3.86 6.81 -1.60
C PHE A 108 -2.71 6.12 -2.33
N GLY A 109 -2.73 6.16 -3.66
CA GLY A 109 -1.62 5.75 -4.50
C GLY A 109 -1.61 4.27 -4.90
N TYR A 110 -2.59 3.47 -4.46
CA TYR A 110 -2.55 2.03 -4.67
C TYR A 110 -2.69 1.68 -6.14
N LEU A 111 -3.53 2.41 -6.89
CA LEU A 111 -3.69 2.19 -8.33
C LEU A 111 -2.36 2.42 -9.08
N GLU A 112 -1.62 3.46 -8.71
CA GLU A 112 -0.30 3.71 -9.27
C GLU A 112 0.70 2.61 -8.91
N PHE A 113 0.72 2.16 -7.65
CA PHE A 113 1.57 1.05 -7.22
C PHE A 113 1.27 -0.26 -7.96
N PHE A 114 -0.02 -0.54 -8.21
CA PHE A 114 -0.45 -1.65 -9.05
C PHE A 114 0.09 -1.50 -10.47
N ARG A 115 -0.07 -0.33 -11.10
CA ARG A 115 0.40 -0.06 -12.47
C ARG A 115 1.91 -0.23 -12.63
N GLU A 116 2.67 0.11 -11.59
CA GLU A 116 4.13 -0.10 -11.56
C GLU A 116 4.50 -1.59 -11.45
N SER A 117 3.76 -2.35 -10.64
CA SER A 117 4.15 -3.73 -10.26
C SER A 117 3.53 -4.82 -11.13
N TYR A 118 2.32 -4.59 -11.65
CA TYR A 118 1.55 -5.57 -12.43
C TYR A 118 2.25 -6.01 -13.73
N PRO A 119 2.90 -5.13 -14.51
CA PRO A 119 3.68 -5.55 -15.68
C PRO A 119 4.83 -6.50 -15.31
N ILE A 120 5.49 -6.28 -14.16
CA ILE A 120 6.56 -7.14 -13.66
C ILE A 120 5.99 -8.52 -13.30
N PHE A 121 4.87 -8.54 -12.57
CA PHE A 121 4.15 -9.77 -12.25
C PHE A 121 3.81 -10.58 -13.51
N LYS A 122 3.21 -9.96 -14.54
CA LYS A 122 2.83 -10.67 -15.77
C LYS A 122 4.03 -11.34 -16.43
N ARG A 123 5.14 -10.61 -16.57
CA ARG A 123 6.38 -11.16 -17.13
C ARG A 123 6.92 -12.32 -16.31
N LEU A 124 7.00 -12.17 -14.99
CA LEU A 124 7.52 -13.23 -14.11
C LEU A 124 6.60 -14.46 -14.08
N ARG A 125 5.27 -14.26 -14.14
CA ARG A 125 4.30 -15.35 -14.20
C ARG A 125 4.51 -16.22 -15.45
N GLU A 126 4.77 -15.58 -16.58
CA GLU A 126 5.12 -16.26 -17.84
C GLU A 126 6.49 -16.95 -17.76
N GLU A 127 7.51 -16.23 -17.27
CA GLU A 127 8.88 -16.74 -17.13
C GLU A 127 8.96 -18.00 -16.26
N PHE A 128 8.21 -18.05 -15.16
CA PHE A 128 8.18 -19.18 -14.23
C PHE A 128 7.11 -20.23 -14.54
N ASN A 129 6.38 -20.07 -15.66
CA ASN A 129 5.25 -20.94 -16.06
C ASN A 129 4.24 -21.16 -14.92
N GLN A 130 3.74 -20.08 -14.33
CA GLN A 130 2.79 -20.07 -13.21
C GLN A 130 1.40 -19.56 -13.63
N PRO A 131 0.70 -20.21 -14.59
CA PRO A 131 -0.52 -19.67 -15.18
C PRO A 131 -1.67 -19.47 -14.18
N ASN A 132 -1.65 -20.19 -13.05
CA ASN A 132 -2.69 -20.13 -12.03
C ASN A 132 -2.39 -19.16 -10.88
N THR A 133 -1.18 -18.59 -10.82
CA THR A 133 -0.84 -17.61 -9.78
C THR A 133 -1.49 -16.28 -10.12
N VAL A 134 -2.19 -15.69 -9.15
CA VAL A 134 -2.80 -14.35 -9.28
C VAL A 134 -1.94 -13.27 -8.65
N PHE A 135 -2.11 -12.02 -9.08
CA PHE A 135 -1.43 -10.89 -8.45
C PHE A 135 -2.16 -10.46 -7.17
N GLN A 136 -1.42 -10.15 -6.11
CA GLN A 136 -1.97 -9.72 -4.83
C GLN A 136 -1.58 -8.28 -4.53
N VAL A 137 -2.58 -7.47 -4.16
CA VAL A 137 -2.39 -6.09 -3.68
C VAL A 137 -2.93 -5.97 -2.26
N GLY A 138 -2.09 -5.48 -1.33
CA GLY A 138 -2.49 -5.19 0.05
C GLY A 138 -3.07 -3.79 0.19
N ILE A 139 -4.40 -3.67 0.37
CA ILE A 139 -5.08 -2.38 0.54
C ILE A 139 -5.60 -2.25 1.98
N PRO A 140 -5.31 -1.15 2.69
CA PRO A 140 -5.82 -0.93 4.05
C PRO A 140 -7.30 -0.59 4.02
N THR A 141 -7.94 -0.58 5.19
CA THR A 141 -9.28 -0.02 5.33
C THR A 141 -9.20 1.49 5.53
N GLY A 142 -10.26 2.21 5.19
CA GLY A 142 -10.41 3.62 5.53
C GLY A 142 -10.37 3.86 7.03
N LEU A 143 -10.74 2.87 7.85
CA LEU A 143 -10.58 2.92 9.30
C LEU A 143 -9.11 2.96 9.73
N ALA A 144 -8.25 2.14 9.12
CA ALA A 144 -6.81 2.14 9.39
C ALA A 144 -6.17 3.48 8.99
N ILE A 145 -6.52 4.02 7.82
CA ILE A 145 -6.09 5.37 7.41
C ILE A 145 -6.52 6.40 8.47
N GLY A 146 -7.80 6.40 8.84
CA GLY A 146 -8.35 7.38 9.77
C GLY A 146 -7.70 7.36 11.14
N PHE A 147 -7.53 6.19 11.76
CA PHE A 147 -6.92 6.10 13.08
C PHE A 147 -5.44 6.45 13.09
N LEU A 148 -4.73 6.19 11.98
CA LEU A 148 -3.31 6.50 11.88
C LEU A 148 -3.02 7.94 11.44
N SER A 149 -4.05 8.71 11.08
CA SER A 149 -3.90 10.10 10.62
C SER A 149 -4.80 11.12 11.32
N MET A 150 -5.70 10.70 12.22
CA MET A 150 -6.70 11.56 12.85
C MET A 150 -7.07 11.12 14.26
N LYS A 151 -7.65 12.04 15.04
CA LYS A 151 -8.27 11.71 16.33
C LYS A 151 -9.49 10.79 16.14
N PRO A 152 -9.81 9.89 17.09
CA PRO A 152 -10.84 8.85 16.92
C PRO A 152 -12.21 9.32 16.41
N PRO A 153 -12.82 10.42 16.91
CA PRO A 153 -14.11 10.87 16.39
C PRO A 153 -14.06 11.30 14.93
N MET A 154 -12.92 11.88 14.50
CA MET A 154 -12.69 12.29 13.12
C MET A 154 -12.40 11.07 12.23
N ALA A 155 -11.60 10.12 12.70
CA ALA A 155 -11.34 8.87 12.00
C ALA A 155 -12.66 8.15 11.64
N LEU A 156 -13.57 8.02 12.62
CA LEU A 156 -14.88 7.41 12.40
C LEU A 156 -15.76 8.22 11.44
N ARG A 157 -15.69 9.56 11.49
CA ARG A 157 -16.44 10.44 10.60
C ARG A 157 -15.97 10.36 9.14
N TYR A 158 -14.68 10.15 8.90
CA TYR A 158 -14.09 10.15 7.56
C TYR A 158 -13.89 8.75 6.97
N ARG A 159 -14.02 7.67 7.75
CA ARG A 159 -13.80 6.28 7.30
C ARG A 159 -14.48 5.96 5.97
N GLY A 160 -15.74 6.37 5.80
CA GLY A 160 -16.52 6.07 4.60
C GLY A 160 -16.01 6.79 3.35
N ALA A 161 -15.50 8.02 3.50
CA ALA A 161 -14.88 8.74 2.40
C ALA A 161 -13.56 8.08 1.96
N PHE A 162 -12.79 7.58 2.92
CA PHE A 162 -11.56 6.85 2.65
C PHE A 162 -11.84 5.51 2.00
N ASP A 163 -12.80 4.74 2.53
CA ASP A 163 -13.26 3.48 1.94
C ASP A 163 -13.74 3.70 0.50
N GLN A 164 -14.51 4.76 0.24
CA GLN A 164 -14.99 5.08 -1.11
C GLN A 164 -13.83 5.32 -2.09
N ARG A 165 -12.78 6.05 -1.69
CA ARG A 165 -11.61 6.28 -2.54
C ARG A 165 -10.80 4.99 -2.74
N LEU A 166 -10.56 4.23 -1.68
CA LEU A 166 -9.82 2.96 -1.77
C LEU A 166 -10.55 1.94 -2.66
N ALA A 167 -11.88 1.86 -2.54
CA ALA A 167 -12.72 1.03 -3.39
C ALA A 167 -12.65 1.49 -4.86
N HIS A 168 -12.63 2.80 -5.13
CA HIS A 168 -12.40 3.30 -6.47
C HIS A 168 -11.06 2.82 -7.03
N GLU A 169 -9.95 3.04 -6.30
CA GLU A 169 -8.61 2.58 -6.74
C GLU A 169 -8.57 1.06 -6.98
N ALA A 170 -9.15 0.25 -6.08
CA ALA A 170 -9.23 -1.20 -6.24
C ALA A 170 -10.05 -1.62 -7.48
N ASN A 171 -11.20 -0.98 -7.72
CA ASN A 171 -12.03 -1.27 -8.88
C ASN A 171 -11.34 -0.92 -10.19
N GLU A 172 -10.55 0.16 -10.24
CA GLU A 172 -9.75 0.50 -11.42
C GLU A 172 -8.64 -0.55 -11.66
N MET A 173 -8.00 -1.08 -10.61
CA MET A 173 -7.02 -2.18 -10.77
C MET A 173 -7.67 -3.41 -11.39
N VAL A 174 -8.85 -3.82 -10.92
CA VAL A 174 -9.58 -4.98 -11.45
C VAL A 174 -9.92 -4.77 -12.93
N LYS A 175 -10.38 -3.57 -13.30
CA LYS A 175 -10.65 -3.24 -14.72
C LYS A 175 -9.39 -3.33 -15.58
N GLU A 176 -8.25 -2.88 -15.07
CA GLU A 176 -6.97 -2.93 -15.80
C GLU A 176 -6.34 -4.33 -15.85
N ALA A 177 -6.60 -5.17 -14.84
CA ALA A 177 -6.09 -6.51 -14.77
C ALA A 177 -6.71 -7.45 -15.82
N GLY A 178 -7.98 -7.18 -16.18
CA GLY A 178 -8.83 -8.07 -17.00
C GLY A 178 -9.42 -9.22 -16.19
#